data_AF-A0A1W6MNR2-F1
#
_entry.id   AF-A0A1W6MNR2-F1
#
_cell.length_a   1.000
_cell.length_b   1.000
_cell.length_c   1.000
_cell.angle_alpha   90.00
_cell.angle_beta   90.00
_cell.angle_gamma   90.00
#
_symmetry.space_group_name_H-M   'P 1'
#
loop_
_entity.id
_entity.type
_entity.pdbx_description
1 polymer ?
#
loop_
_entity_poly.entity_id
_entity_poly.type
_entity_poly.pdbx_seq_one_letter_code
_entity_poly.pdbx_strand_id
1 'polypeptide(L)'
;MRFKFQPQLFFLLTLGFVLFTAIGTVSHEYGHILIAKVYGYETQLHYGMVSFNPPGYKDDPSYIALDSLFNKYPDTPYLDLPENVRKLHQEHHDILYEWYWSDNSNDGLYITMGGPAQTMLTGICGLLILFFRRKLRAMQGFKLVDWLGVFLSLFWLREVFNLVMSTTRELISPNGEWFGGDEELISTELGLWDGTFSVLLGMIGLTLSLYVIFKVVPSPKRFTFIVSGLVGGIVGFVLWMDVLGPILLP
;
A
#
# COMPACT_ATOMS: atom_id res chain seq x y z
N MET A 1 -22.76 21.96 12.37
CA MET A 1 -22.42 20.75 13.17
C MET A 1 -22.22 21.19 14.61
N ARG A 2 -22.76 20.48 15.61
CA ARG A 2 -22.36 20.71 17.01
C ARG A 2 -21.06 19.93 17.24
N PHE A 3 -19.93 20.63 17.32
CA PHE A 3 -18.63 20.04 17.59
C PHE A 3 -18.61 19.56 19.04
N LYS A 4 -18.75 18.23 19.24
CA LYS A 4 -18.57 17.59 20.54
C LYS A 4 -17.32 16.72 20.46
N PHE A 5 -16.31 17.12 21.22
CA PHE A 5 -15.08 16.35 21.38
C PHE A 5 -15.26 15.35 22.54
N GLN A 6 -14.86 14.10 22.33
CA GLN A 6 -14.99 13.03 23.33
C GLN A 6 -13.60 12.40 23.58
N PRO A 7 -12.88 12.80 24.65
CA PRO A 7 -11.49 12.38 24.87
C PRO A 7 -11.28 10.86 24.96
N GLN A 8 -12.18 10.15 25.64
CA GLN A 8 -12.11 8.69 25.74
C GLN A 8 -12.27 8.01 24.37
N LEU A 9 -13.22 8.49 23.57
CA LEU A 9 -13.44 7.99 22.21
C LEU A 9 -12.26 8.35 21.30
N PHE A 10 -11.70 9.55 21.44
CA PHE A 10 -10.52 9.99 20.71
C PHE A 10 -9.37 9.02 20.90
N PHE A 11 -9.00 8.71 22.15
CA PHE A 11 -7.89 7.81 22.45
C PHE A 11 -8.09 6.41 21.84
N LEU A 12 -9.29 5.83 22.00
CA LEU A 12 -9.61 4.51 21.46
C LEU A 12 -9.56 4.49 19.93
N LEU A 13 -10.09 5.52 19.28
CA LEU A 13 -10.08 5.62 17.82
C LEU A 13 -8.66 5.85 17.30
N THR A 14 -7.87 6.71 17.93
CA THR A 14 -6.47 6.96 17.56
C THR A 14 -5.65 5.68 17.63
N LEU A 15 -5.78 4.90 18.73
CA LEU A 15 -5.11 3.60 18.83
C LEU A 15 -5.61 2.63 17.75
N GLY A 16 -6.91 2.64 17.47
CA GLY A 16 -7.49 1.89 16.36
C GLY A 16 -6.85 2.25 15.02
N PHE A 17 -6.74 3.54 14.69
CA PHE A 17 -6.10 3.99 13.46
C PHE A 17 -4.64 3.56 13.38
N VAL A 18 -3.86 3.74 14.45
CA VAL A 18 -2.46 3.28 14.51
C VAL A 18 -2.35 1.79 14.20
N LEU A 19 -3.19 0.96 14.83
CA LEU A 19 -3.21 -0.48 14.61
C LEU A 19 -3.61 -0.82 13.17
N PHE A 20 -4.67 -0.20 12.66
CA PHE A 20 -5.18 -0.48 11.32
C PHE A 20 -4.27 0.04 10.19
N THR A 21 -3.42 1.03 10.45
CA THR A 21 -2.36 1.42 9.52
C THR A 21 -1.39 0.26 9.28
N ALA A 22 -0.85 -0.33 10.36
CA ALA A 22 0.05 -1.48 10.25
C ALA A 22 -0.64 -2.69 9.59
N ILE A 23 -1.87 -3.01 10.03
CA ILE A 23 -2.65 -4.11 9.45
C ILE A 23 -2.89 -3.86 7.95
N GLY A 24 -3.25 -2.63 7.57
CA GLY A 24 -3.52 -2.27 6.18
C GLY A 24 -2.29 -2.38 5.29
N THR A 25 -1.13 -1.94 5.77
CA THR A 25 0.14 -2.09 5.03
C THR A 25 0.47 -3.56 4.82
N VAL A 26 0.52 -4.33 5.91
CA VAL A 26 0.90 -5.75 5.84
C VAL A 26 -0.10 -6.55 5.04
N SER A 27 -1.41 -6.29 5.16
CA SER A 27 -2.41 -7.02 4.40
C SER A 27 -2.33 -6.74 2.90
N HIS A 28 -2.01 -5.50 2.53
CA HIS A 28 -1.77 -5.12 1.14
C HIS A 28 -0.59 -5.89 0.55
N GLU A 29 0.52 -5.94 1.28
CA GLU A 29 1.70 -6.72 0.89
C GLU A 29 1.38 -8.22 0.74
N TYR A 30 0.54 -8.77 1.62
CA TYR A 30 0.04 -10.14 1.46
C TYR A 30 -0.79 -10.35 0.19
N GLY A 31 -1.43 -9.31 -0.33
CA GLY A 31 -2.10 -9.32 -1.64
C GLY A 31 -1.13 -9.63 -2.77
N HIS A 32 0.01 -8.93 -2.82
CA HIS A 32 1.08 -9.21 -3.78
C HIS A 32 1.62 -10.63 -3.62
N ILE A 33 1.92 -11.04 -2.37
CA ILE A 33 2.45 -12.37 -2.06
C ILE A 33 1.53 -13.49 -2.54
N LEU A 34 0.22 -13.33 -2.34
CA LEU A 34 -0.76 -14.33 -2.73
C LEU A 34 -0.68 -14.60 -4.25
N ILE A 35 -0.67 -13.54 -5.05
CA ILE A 35 -0.62 -13.66 -6.50
C ILE A 35 0.75 -14.18 -6.96
N ALA A 36 1.84 -13.63 -6.41
CA ALA A 36 3.19 -14.09 -6.73
C ALA A 36 3.37 -15.59 -6.46
N LYS A 37 2.84 -16.10 -5.35
CA LYS A 37 2.88 -17.55 -5.05
C LYS A 37 2.00 -18.39 -5.98
N VAL A 38 0.88 -17.86 -6.48
CA VAL A 38 0.06 -18.56 -7.49
C VAL A 38 0.85 -18.79 -8.77
N TYR A 39 1.69 -17.83 -9.16
CA TYR A 39 2.59 -17.94 -10.31
C TYR A 39 3.92 -18.65 -10.00
N GLY A 40 4.13 -19.10 -8.76
CA GLY A 40 5.31 -19.87 -8.36
C GLY A 40 6.53 -19.02 -7.98
N TYR A 41 6.40 -17.71 -7.83
CA TYR A 41 7.49 -16.84 -7.38
C TYR A 41 7.84 -17.08 -5.91
N GLU A 42 9.13 -16.98 -5.62
CA GLU A 42 9.65 -16.89 -4.26
C GLU A 42 9.44 -15.48 -3.73
N THR A 43 8.82 -15.35 -2.55
CA THR A 43 8.44 -14.06 -1.98
C THR A 43 9.09 -13.84 -0.63
N GLN A 44 9.52 -12.60 -0.39
CA GLN A 44 10.02 -12.15 0.89
C GLN A 44 9.28 -10.86 1.28
N LEU A 45 8.63 -10.93 2.44
CA LEU A 45 7.87 -9.81 3.02
C LEU A 45 8.83 -8.89 3.76
N HIS A 46 8.82 -7.63 3.38
CA HIS A 46 9.46 -6.53 4.11
C HIS A 46 8.38 -5.64 4.74
N TYR A 47 8.76 -4.75 5.66
CA TYR A 47 7.80 -3.97 6.43
C TYR A 47 6.91 -3.02 5.60
N GLY A 48 7.34 -2.64 4.40
CA GLY A 48 6.61 -1.72 3.51
C GLY A 48 6.68 -2.10 2.03
N MET A 49 7.14 -3.31 1.71
CA MET A 49 7.20 -3.80 0.34
C MET A 49 7.31 -5.33 0.32
N VAL A 50 7.10 -5.92 -0.85
CA VAL A 50 7.36 -7.34 -1.11
C VAL A 50 8.39 -7.45 -2.22
N SER A 51 9.44 -8.23 -1.98
CA SER A 51 10.29 -8.70 -3.06
C SER A 51 9.77 -10.06 -3.56
N PHE A 52 9.71 -10.23 -4.87
CA PHE A 52 9.34 -11.47 -5.51
C PHE A 52 10.35 -11.80 -6.61
N ASN A 53 10.82 -13.04 -6.63
CA ASN A 53 11.80 -13.51 -7.61
C ASN A 53 11.35 -14.84 -8.20
N PRO A 54 11.58 -15.07 -9.51
CA PRO A 54 11.22 -16.33 -10.13
C PRO A 54 12.09 -17.47 -9.56
N PRO A 55 11.61 -18.71 -9.63
CA PRO A 55 12.33 -19.87 -9.08
C PRO A 55 13.77 -19.97 -9.60
N GLY A 56 14.72 -20.17 -8.69
CA GLY A 56 16.14 -20.33 -9.03
C GLY A 56 16.86 -19.03 -9.38
N TYR A 57 16.18 -17.87 -9.39
CA TYR A 57 16.81 -16.56 -9.65
C TYR A 57 17.97 -16.28 -8.69
N LYS A 58 17.80 -16.56 -7.39
CA LYS A 58 18.83 -16.32 -6.37
C LYS A 58 20.02 -17.29 -6.46
N ASP A 59 19.85 -18.42 -7.14
CA ASP A 59 20.90 -19.42 -7.35
C ASP A 59 21.66 -19.20 -8.67
N ASP A 60 21.21 -18.28 -9.53
CA ASP A 60 21.82 -18.01 -10.82
C ASP A 60 23.23 -17.40 -10.65
N PRO A 61 24.25 -17.88 -11.40
CA PRO A 61 25.60 -17.33 -11.34
C PRO A 61 25.69 -15.82 -11.59
N SER A 62 24.81 -15.29 -12.45
CA SER A 62 24.73 -13.86 -12.74
C SER A 62 24.16 -13.07 -11.57
N TYR A 63 23.17 -13.62 -10.85
CA TYR A 63 22.68 -13.00 -9.63
C TYR A 63 23.75 -12.99 -8.54
N ILE A 64 24.45 -14.11 -8.33
CA ILE A 64 25.55 -14.21 -7.37
C ILE A 64 26.69 -13.24 -7.71
N ALA A 65 26.98 -13.06 -9.00
CA ALA A 65 27.97 -12.10 -9.47
C ALA A 65 27.54 -10.65 -9.20
N LEU A 66 26.27 -10.31 -9.45
CA LEU A 66 25.71 -9.00 -9.12
C LEU A 66 25.72 -8.74 -7.61
N ASP A 67 25.25 -9.68 -6.80
CA ASP A 67 25.26 -9.56 -5.34
C ASP A 67 26.68 -9.36 -4.79
N SER A 68 27.66 -10.06 -5.36
CA SER A 68 29.07 -9.87 -5.04
C SER A 68 29.58 -8.46 -5.41
N LEU A 69 29.12 -7.89 -6.52
CA LEU A 69 29.45 -6.51 -6.91
C LEU A 69 28.82 -5.49 -5.97
N PHE A 70 27.55 -5.67 -5.60
CA PHE A 70 26.86 -4.81 -4.63
C PHE A 70 27.57 -4.83 -3.27
N ASN A 71 27.95 -6.01 -2.78
CA ASN A 71 28.69 -6.16 -1.53
C ASN A 71 30.10 -5.54 -1.58
N LYS A 72 30.72 -5.46 -2.76
CA LYS A 72 32.05 -4.87 -2.94
C LYS A 72 32.01 -3.34 -3.03
N TYR A 73 30.92 -2.77 -3.52
CA TYR A 73 30.73 -1.33 -3.65
C TYR A 73 29.44 -0.88 -2.94
N PRO A 74 29.35 -1.06 -1.61
CA PRO A 74 28.20 -0.59 -0.86
C PRO A 74 28.08 0.93 -1.00
N ASP A 75 26.86 1.42 -1.13
CA ASP A 75 26.50 2.84 -1.15
C ASP A 75 27.16 3.68 -2.26
N THR A 76 27.75 3.04 -3.28
CA THR A 76 28.32 3.75 -4.43
C THR A 76 27.25 3.90 -5.50
N PRO A 77 26.87 5.13 -5.90
CA PRO A 77 25.91 5.33 -6.98
C PRO A 77 26.38 4.64 -8.26
N TYR A 78 25.45 4.04 -9.02
CA TYR A 78 25.77 3.31 -10.26
C TYR A 78 26.63 4.13 -11.24
N LEU A 79 26.36 5.43 -11.35
CA LEU A 79 27.10 6.34 -12.23
C LEU A 79 28.55 6.56 -11.79
N ASP A 80 28.86 6.37 -10.51
CA ASP A 80 30.19 6.55 -9.93
C ASP A 80 31.02 5.26 -9.96
N LEU A 81 30.42 4.13 -10.34
CA LEU A 81 31.13 2.87 -10.46
C LEU A 81 32.16 2.90 -11.61
N PRO A 82 33.31 2.21 -11.45
CA PRO A 82 34.27 2.04 -12.54
C PRO A 82 33.60 1.49 -13.80
N GLU A 83 34.01 1.97 -14.97
CA GLU A 83 33.40 1.60 -16.26
C GLU A 83 33.35 0.09 -16.51
N ASN A 84 34.40 -0.62 -16.12
CA ASN A 84 34.45 -2.09 -16.22
C ASN A 84 33.44 -2.78 -15.30
N VAL A 85 33.15 -2.20 -14.13
CA VAL A 85 32.16 -2.72 -13.18
C VAL A 85 30.76 -2.43 -13.69
N ARG A 86 30.50 -1.25 -14.26
CA ARG A 86 29.20 -0.92 -14.87
C ARG A 86 28.85 -1.86 -16.01
N LYS A 87 29.81 -2.13 -16.90
CA LYS A 87 29.63 -3.08 -18.00
C LYS A 87 29.32 -4.49 -17.50
N LEU A 88 30.07 -4.96 -16.50
CA LEU A 88 29.84 -6.29 -15.91
C LEU A 88 28.48 -6.38 -15.21
N HIS A 89 28.08 -5.32 -14.50
CA HIS A 89 26.75 -5.22 -13.91
C HIS A 89 25.67 -5.29 -14.99
N GLN A 90 25.81 -4.50 -16.05
CA GLN A 90 24.85 -4.47 -17.14
C GLN A 90 24.76 -5.83 -17.86
N GLU A 91 25.88 -6.48 -18.13
CA GLU A 91 25.93 -7.80 -18.76
C GLU A 91 25.16 -8.85 -17.94
N HIS A 92 25.44 -8.96 -16.64
CA HIS A 92 24.73 -9.91 -15.77
C HIS A 92 23.25 -9.54 -15.58
N HIS A 93 22.93 -8.25 -15.53
CA HIS A 93 21.55 -7.78 -15.46
C HIS A 93 20.76 -8.17 -16.71
N ASP A 94 21.35 -7.95 -17.89
CA ASP A 94 20.71 -8.24 -19.18
C ASP A 94 20.49 -9.76 -19.34
N ILE A 95 21.46 -10.59 -18.92
CA ILE A 95 21.31 -12.06 -18.87
C ILE A 95 20.13 -12.45 -17.98
N LEU A 96 20.06 -11.93 -16.76
CA LEU A 96 18.96 -12.24 -15.84
C LEU A 96 17.62 -11.78 -16.39
N TYR A 97 17.56 -10.58 -16.96
CA TYR A 97 16.34 -10.06 -17.57
C TYR A 97 15.89 -10.96 -18.73
N GLU A 98 16.81 -11.37 -19.59
CA GLU A 98 16.51 -12.26 -20.71
C GLU A 98 16.02 -13.64 -20.24
N TRP A 99 16.60 -14.18 -19.18
CA TRP A 99 16.28 -15.55 -18.74
C TRP A 99 15.03 -15.65 -17.88
N TYR A 100 14.77 -14.63 -17.06
CA TYR A 100 13.73 -14.67 -16.04
C TYR A 100 12.56 -13.75 -16.30
N TRP A 101 12.74 -12.72 -17.13
CA TRP A 101 11.77 -11.63 -17.30
C TRP A 101 11.46 -11.29 -18.77
N SER A 102 12.08 -11.98 -19.74
CA SER A 102 11.81 -11.74 -21.16
C SER A 102 10.50 -12.34 -21.64
N ASP A 103 9.93 -13.26 -20.86
CA ASP A 103 8.69 -13.90 -21.26
C ASP A 103 7.55 -12.88 -21.14
N ASN A 104 6.68 -12.86 -22.14
CA ASN A 104 5.60 -11.87 -22.32
C ASN A 104 4.44 -12.11 -21.32
N SER A 105 4.77 -12.52 -20.11
CA SER A 105 3.86 -12.88 -19.04
C SER A 105 3.36 -11.61 -18.36
N ASN A 106 2.05 -11.54 -18.15
CA ASN A 106 1.43 -10.46 -17.39
C ASN A 106 1.54 -10.70 -15.87
N ASP A 107 2.51 -11.52 -15.44
CA ASP A 107 2.67 -11.92 -14.05
C ASP A 107 2.95 -10.71 -13.17
N GLY A 108 3.84 -9.82 -13.60
CA GLY A 108 4.12 -8.53 -12.94
C GLY A 108 2.85 -7.73 -12.70
N LEU A 109 2.06 -7.51 -13.76
CA LEU A 109 0.77 -6.80 -13.68
C LEU A 109 -0.15 -7.41 -12.63
N TYR A 110 -0.36 -8.72 -12.68
CA TYR A 110 -1.27 -9.39 -11.75
C TYR A 110 -0.76 -9.35 -10.31
N ILE A 111 0.56 -9.50 -10.11
CA ILE A 111 1.19 -9.38 -8.80
C ILE A 111 0.97 -7.96 -8.26
N THR A 112 1.26 -6.93 -9.05
CA THR A 112 1.04 -5.52 -8.69
C THR A 112 -0.43 -5.23 -8.38
N MET A 113 -1.37 -5.79 -9.15
CA MET A 113 -2.80 -5.67 -8.87
C MET A 113 -3.22 -6.35 -7.56
N GLY A 114 -2.46 -7.33 -7.07
CA GLY A 114 -2.78 -8.11 -5.87
C GLY A 114 -2.94 -7.26 -4.61
N GLY A 115 -2.07 -6.25 -4.43
CA GLY A 115 -2.12 -5.35 -3.28
C GLY A 115 -3.38 -4.48 -3.25
N PRO A 116 -3.60 -3.61 -4.25
CA PRO A 116 -4.81 -2.79 -4.34
C PRO A 116 -6.10 -3.61 -4.33
N ALA A 117 -6.11 -4.78 -5.00
CA ALA A 117 -7.28 -5.67 -4.95
C ALA A 117 -7.57 -6.15 -3.52
N GLN A 118 -6.55 -6.49 -2.72
CA GLN A 118 -6.71 -6.91 -1.33
C GLN A 118 -7.31 -5.80 -0.46
N THR A 119 -6.83 -4.57 -0.59
CA THR A 119 -7.32 -3.44 0.20
C THR A 119 -8.74 -3.07 -0.20
N MET A 120 -9.04 -3.06 -1.51
CA MET A 120 -10.39 -2.84 -2.04
C MET A 120 -11.38 -3.91 -1.55
N LEU A 121 -11.02 -5.19 -1.60
CA LEU A 121 -11.86 -6.29 -1.13
C LEU A 121 -12.13 -6.19 0.37
N THR A 122 -11.13 -5.80 1.16
CA THR A 122 -11.28 -5.56 2.60
C THR A 122 -12.24 -4.40 2.86
N GLY A 123 -12.10 -3.32 2.10
CA GLY A 123 -12.99 -2.18 2.09
C GLY A 123 -14.45 -2.55 1.78
N ILE A 124 -14.65 -3.37 0.74
CA ILE A 124 -15.97 -3.88 0.36
C ILE A 124 -16.57 -4.74 1.47
N CYS A 125 -15.78 -5.63 2.09
CA CYS A 125 -16.23 -6.42 3.24
C CYS A 125 -16.72 -5.52 4.39
N GLY A 126 -15.99 -4.45 4.70
CA GLY A 126 -16.42 -3.44 5.67
C GLY A 126 -17.76 -2.80 5.30
N LEU A 127 -17.92 -2.41 4.03
CA LEU A 127 -19.15 -1.79 3.54
C LEU A 127 -20.35 -2.76 3.62
N LEU A 128 -20.14 -4.04 3.32
CA LEU A 128 -21.15 -5.09 3.44
C LEU A 128 -21.59 -5.27 4.91
N ILE A 129 -20.64 -5.32 5.85
CA ILE A 129 -20.95 -5.37 7.29
C ILE A 129 -21.84 -4.18 7.68
N LEU A 130 -21.47 -2.98 7.23
CA LEU A 130 -22.23 -1.76 7.50
C LEU A 130 -23.60 -1.78 6.83
N PHE A 131 -23.71 -2.33 5.63
CA PHE A 131 -24.98 -2.43 4.92
C PHE A 131 -25.97 -3.36 5.64
N PHE A 132 -25.55 -4.59 5.97
CA PHE A 132 -26.40 -5.56 6.65
C PHE A 132 -26.81 -5.10 8.05
N ARG A 133 -25.92 -4.41 8.76
CA ARG A 133 -26.22 -3.87 10.09
C ARG A 133 -27.08 -2.61 10.09
N ARG A 134 -27.44 -2.04 8.93
CA ARG A 134 -28.20 -0.79 8.85
C ARG A 134 -29.51 -0.81 9.65
N LYS A 135 -30.30 -1.88 9.53
CA LYS A 135 -31.56 -2.04 10.28
C LYS A 135 -31.30 -2.21 11.78
N LEU A 136 -30.29 -3.01 12.12
CA LEU A 136 -29.93 -3.29 13.51
C LEU A 136 -29.39 -2.06 14.24
N ARG A 137 -28.63 -1.19 13.55
CA ARG A 137 -28.16 0.10 14.08
C ARG A 137 -29.30 1.05 14.46
N ALA A 138 -30.38 1.05 13.68
CA ALA A 138 -31.54 1.88 13.96
C ALA A 138 -32.26 1.44 15.25
N MET A 139 -32.23 0.13 15.57
CA MET A 139 -32.91 -0.44 16.73
C MET A 139 -32.04 -0.52 17.98
N GLN A 140 -30.76 -0.88 17.84
CA GLN A 140 -29.86 -1.22 18.96
C GLN A 140 -28.72 -0.22 19.16
N GLY A 141 -28.68 0.84 18.36
CA GLY A 141 -27.58 1.81 18.36
C GLY A 141 -26.30 1.29 17.72
N PHE A 142 -25.24 2.10 17.82
CA PHE A 142 -23.95 1.85 17.18
C PHE A 142 -23.06 0.98 18.07
N LYS A 143 -22.70 -0.23 17.61
CA LYS A 143 -21.91 -1.22 18.40
C LYS A 143 -20.48 -1.36 17.87
N LEU A 144 -19.67 -2.14 18.57
CA LEU A 144 -18.28 -2.43 18.20
C LEU A 144 -18.13 -2.99 16.77
N VAL A 145 -19.03 -3.87 16.34
CA VAL A 145 -19.01 -4.43 14.97
C VAL A 145 -19.26 -3.35 13.91
N ASP A 146 -20.02 -2.30 14.23
CA ASP A 146 -20.18 -1.17 13.32
C ASP A 146 -18.89 -0.34 13.23
N TRP A 147 -18.13 -0.22 14.33
CA TRP A 147 -16.80 0.39 14.30
C TRP A 147 -15.81 -0.44 13.48
N LEU A 148 -15.82 -1.76 13.65
CA LEU A 148 -15.00 -2.67 12.82
C LEU A 148 -15.34 -2.49 11.34
N GLY A 149 -16.63 -2.47 10.99
CA GLY A 149 -17.07 -2.19 9.63
C GLY A 149 -16.58 -0.84 9.10
N VAL A 150 -16.61 0.21 9.93
CA VAL A 150 -16.04 1.53 9.58
C VAL A 150 -14.54 1.43 9.31
N PHE A 151 -13.74 0.83 10.20
CA PHE A 151 -12.29 0.70 9.99
C PHE A 151 -11.95 -0.11 8.74
N LEU A 152 -12.63 -1.24 8.52
CA LEU A 152 -12.44 -2.05 7.31
C LEU A 152 -12.81 -1.28 6.05
N SER A 153 -13.94 -0.55 6.05
CA SER A 153 -14.32 0.29 4.90
C SER A 153 -13.31 1.39 4.59
N LEU A 154 -12.57 1.88 5.59
CA LEU A 154 -11.55 2.90 5.40
C LEU A 154 -10.26 2.37 4.77
N PHE A 155 -10.14 1.08 4.42
CA PHE A 155 -9.01 0.59 3.63
C PHE A 155 -8.92 1.27 2.26
N TRP A 156 -10.06 1.73 1.73
CA TRP A 156 -10.14 2.60 0.56
C TRP A 156 -9.41 3.94 0.72
N LEU A 157 -9.01 4.34 1.94
CA LEU A 157 -8.17 5.52 2.14
C LEU A 157 -6.74 5.32 1.62
N ARG A 158 -6.27 4.09 1.39
CA ARG A 158 -4.93 3.87 0.80
C ARG A 158 -4.84 4.46 -0.60
N GLU A 159 -5.84 4.18 -1.45
CA GLU A 159 -5.94 4.76 -2.81
C GLU A 159 -5.93 6.30 -2.79
N VAL A 160 -6.63 6.88 -1.81
CA VAL A 160 -6.65 8.34 -1.61
C VAL A 160 -5.29 8.85 -1.12
N PHE A 161 -4.67 8.11 -0.20
CA PHE A 161 -3.38 8.45 0.37
C PHE A 161 -2.29 8.43 -0.69
N ASN A 162 -2.22 7.40 -1.54
CA ASN A 162 -1.26 7.29 -2.63
C ASN A 162 -1.39 8.48 -3.59
N LEU A 163 -2.61 8.77 -4.06
CA LEU A 163 -2.87 9.90 -4.95
C LEU A 163 -2.49 11.26 -4.31
N VAL A 164 -2.86 11.48 -3.04
CA VAL A 164 -2.55 12.73 -2.35
C VAL A 164 -1.05 12.87 -2.11
N MET A 165 -0.37 11.81 -1.69
CA MET A 165 1.06 11.83 -1.39
C MET A 165 1.90 12.00 -2.65
N SER A 166 1.58 11.31 -3.75
CA SER A 166 2.29 11.48 -5.02
C SER A 166 2.16 12.91 -5.53
N THR A 167 0.94 13.43 -5.58
CA THR A 167 0.66 14.80 -6.03
C THR A 167 1.32 15.83 -5.11
N THR A 168 1.27 15.63 -3.79
CA THR A 168 1.88 16.56 -2.82
C THR A 168 3.40 16.55 -2.93
N ARG A 169 4.01 15.38 -3.15
CA ARG A 169 5.46 15.25 -3.36
C ARG A 169 5.91 16.04 -4.58
N GLU A 170 5.22 15.89 -5.70
CA GLU A 170 5.51 16.63 -6.93
C GLU A 170 5.32 18.14 -6.76
N LEU A 171 4.31 18.58 -5.99
CA LEU A 171 4.12 20.01 -5.72
C LEU A 171 5.21 20.62 -4.82
N ILE A 172 5.80 19.85 -3.91
CA ILE A 172 6.83 20.33 -2.96
C ILE A 172 8.23 20.22 -3.56
N SER A 173 8.52 19.11 -4.25
CA SER A 173 9.83 18.82 -4.85
C SER A 173 9.62 18.24 -6.24
N PRO A 174 9.38 19.11 -7.24
CA PRO A 174 9.05 18.68 -8.59
C PRO A 174 10.17 17.83 -9.19
N ASN A 175 9.83 16.60 -9.56
CA ASN A 175 10.69 15.68 -10.32
C ASN A 175 10.04 15.23 -11.63
N GLY A 176 8.78 15.63 -11.89
CA GLY A 176 8.02 15.25 -13.07
C GLY A 176 7.17 13.98 -12.88
N GLU A 177 7.22 13.34 -11.71
CA GLU A 177 6.48 12.12 -11.38
C GLU A 177 5.24 12.49 -10.55
N TRP A 178 4.09 12.63 -11.22
CA TRP A 178 2.83 13.06 -10.59
C TRP A 178 2.12 11.91 -9.85
N PHE A 179 2.40 10.68 -10.23
CA PHE A 179 1.78 9.47 -9.69
C PHE A 179 2.87 8.55 -9.13
N GLY A 180 2.46 7.53 -8.38
CA GLY A 180 3.37 6.66 -7.67
C GLY A 180 2.64 5.45 -7.10
N GLY A 181 3.40 4.40 -6.80
CA GLY A 181 2.88 3.17 -6.21
C GLY A 181 2.27 2.21 -7.24
N ASP A 182 1.49 1.25 -6.74
CA ASP A 182 0.95 0.16 -7.56
C ASP A 182 0.01 0.66 -8.66
N GLU A 183 -0.73 1.74 -8.40
CA GLU A 183 -1.72 2.26 -9.35
C GLU A 183 -1.06 2.91 -10.59
N GLU A 184 0.11 3.52 -10.42
CA GLU A 184 0.94 4.01 -11.52
C GLU A 184 1.49 2.83 -12.33
N LEU A 185 2.13 1.86 -11.66
CA LEU A 185 2.69 0.67 -12.30
C LEU A 185 1.65 -0.08 -13.14
N ILE A 186 0.44 -0.29 -12.60
CA ILE A 186 -0.67 -0.90 -13.34
C ILE A 186 -1.04 -0.08 -14.58
N SER A 187 -1.01 1.25 -14.48
CA SER A 187 -1.36 2.13 -15.61
C SER A 187 -0.30 2.06 -16.70
N THR A 188 0.99 2.11 -16.33
CA THR A 188 2.13 2.03 -17.25
C THR A 188 2.21 0.67 -17.95
N GLU A 189 2.04 -0.43 -17.21
CA GLU A 189 2.03 -1.79 -17.77
C GLU A 189 0.87 -2.02 -18.75
N LEU A 190 -0.26 -1.35 -18.55
CA LEU A 190 -1.40 -1.38 -19.47
C LEU A 190 -1.27 -0.38 -20.65
N GLY A 191 -0.17 0.37 -20.72
CA GLY A 191 0.05 1.40 -21.75
C GLY A 191 -0.94 2.57 -21.67
N LEU A 192 -1.47 2.85 -20.47
CA LEU A 192 -2.38 3.95 -20.19
C LEU A 192 -1.60 5.14 -19.61
N TRP A 193 -2.28 6.28 -19.46
CA TRP A 193 -1.71 7.41 -18.74
C TRP A 193 -1.50 7.05 -17.27
N ASP A 194 -0.33 7.37 -16.71
CA ASP A 194 0.11 7.01 -15.34
C ASP A 194 -0.90 7.36 -14.23
N GLY A 195 -1.72 8.39 -14.46
CA GLY A 195 -2.77 8.82 -13.54
C GLY A 195 -4.09 8.06 -13.64
N THR A 196 -4.24 7.13 -14.59
CA THR A 196 -5.54 6.50 -14.90
C THR A 196 -6.11 5.77 -13.70
N PHE A 197 -5.37 4.80 -13.16
CA PHE A 197 -5.84 4.05 -11.98
C PHE A 197 -5.69 4.88 -10.71
N SER A 198 -4.62 5.66 -10.56
CA SER A 198 -4.38 6.52 -9.39
C SER A 198 -5.53 7.51 -9.14
N VAL A 199 -6.00 8.20 -10.19
CA VAL A 199 -7.13 9.13 -10.09
C VAL A 199 -8.45 8.38 -9.95
N LEU A 200 -8.67 7.33 -10.74
CA LEU A 200 -9.93 6.58 -10.72
C LEU A 200 -10.19 5.95 -9.35
N LEU A 201 -9.23 5.18 -8.83
CA LEU A 201 -9.33 4.49 -7.54
C LEU A 201 -9.31 5.49 -6.39
N GLY A 202 -8.47 6.53 -6.46
CA GLY A 202 -8.47 7.61 -5.48
C GLY A 202 -9.83 8.32 -5.37
N MET A 203 -10.50 8.60 -6.50
CA MET A 203 -11.83 9.24 -6.50
C MET A 203 -12.93 8.32 -5.96
N ILE A 204 -12.88 7.03 -6.30
CA ILE A 204 -13.80 6.03 -5.75
C ILE A 204 -13.58 5.91 -4.24
N GLY A 205 -12.33 5.76 -3.80
CA GLY A 205 -11.95 5.64 -2.40
C GLY A 205 -12.34 6.87 -1.58
N LEU A 206 -12.17 8.08 -2.13
CA LEU A 206 -12.61 9.32 -1.52
C LEU A 206 -14.13 9.35 -1.35
N THR A 207 -14.87 8.99 -2.39
CA THR A 207 -16.34 8.97 -2.36
C THR A 207 -16.86 7.99 -1.30
N LEU A 208 -16.30 6.78 -1.25
CA LEU A 208 -16.67 5.76 -0.27
C LEU A 208 -16.30 6.19 1.15
N SER A 209 -15.11 6.76 1.35
CA SER A 209 -14.66 7.25 2.66
C SER A 209 -15.54 8.39 3.17
N LEU A 210 -15.88 9.36 2.31
CA LEU A 210 -16.81 10.45 2.63
C LEU A 210 -18.20 9.91 2.98
N TYR A 211 -18.69 8.91 2.24
CA TYR A 211 -19.95 8.23 2.55
C TYR A 211 -19.90 7.62 3.96
N VAL A 212 -18.86 6.86 4.29
CA VAL A 212 -18.73 6.24 5.61
C VAL A 212 -18.68 7.29 6.71
N ILE A 213 -17.85 8.33 6.57
CA ILE A 213 -17.68 9.39 7.57
C ILE A 213 -18.98 10.19 7.77
N PHE A 214 -19.63 10.62 6.69
CA PHE A 214 -20.76 11.55 6.78
C PHE A 214 -22.14 10.90 6.79
N LYS A 215 -22.28 9.64 6.38
CA LYS A 215 -23.56 8.92 6.41
C LYS A 215 -23.60 7.81 7.44
N VAL A 216 -22.51 7.10 7.68
CA VAL A 216 -22.50 5.95 8.61
C VAL A 216 -22.14 6.37 10.03
N VAL A 217 -21.06 7.14 10.21
CA VAL A 217 -20.61 7.55 11.56
C VAL A 217 -21.65 8.49 12.21
N PRO A 218 -22.03 8.27 13.49
CA PRO A 218 -23.00 9.12 14.19
C PRO A 218 -22.56 10.58 14.27
N SER A 219 -23.47 11.52 13.96
CA SER A 219 -23.14 12.96 13.90
C SER A 219 -22.46 13.55 15.14
N PRO A 220 -22.74 13.12 16.39
CA PRO A 220 -22.05 13.65 17.57
C PRO A 220 -20.59 13.19 17.69
N LYS A 221 -20.21 12.10 17.01
CA LYS A 221 -18.89 11.45 17.12
C LYS A 221 -17.96 11.77 15.95
N ARG A 222 -18.50 12.30 14.83
CA ARG A 222 -17.76 12.57 13.58
C ARG A 222 -16.53 13.44 13.77
N PHE A 223 -16.66 14.53 14.53
CA PHE A 223 -15.53 15.43 14.74
C PHE A 223 -14.39 14.72 15.47
N THR A 224 -14.71 14.00 16.55
CA THR A 224 -13.73 13.18 17.28
C THR A 224 -13.10 12.14 16.36
N PHE A 225 -13.90 11.49 15.51
CA PHE A 225 -13.43 10.49 14.55
C PHE A 225 -12.46 11.04 13.51
N ILE A 226 -12.76 12.20 12.91
CA ILE A 226 -11.89 12.85 11.92
C ILE A 226 -10.56 13.24 12.55
N VAL A 227 -10.59 13.88 13.74
CA VAL A 227 -9.38 14.29 14.45
C VAL A 227 -8.55 13.08 14.87
N SER A 228 -9.19 12.01 15.37
CA SER A 228 -8.47 10.77 15.70
C SER A 228 -7.89 10.07 14.47
N GLY A 229 -8.56 10.16 13.31
CA GLY A 229 -8.07 9.61 12.05
C GLY A 229 -6.85 10.34 11.54
N LEU A 230 -6.85 11.67 11.61
CA LEU A 230 -5.69 12.47 11.24
C LEU A 230 -4.49 12.19 12.16
N VAL A 231 -4.69 12.28 13.48
CA VAL A 231 -3.62 12.06 14.45
C VAL A 231 -3.13 10.61 14.42
N GLY A 232 -4.06 9.66 14.47
CA GLY A 232 -3.73 8.23 14.50
C GLY A 232 -3.17 7.72 13.19
N GLY A 233 -3.58 8.27 12.04
CA GLY A 233 -3.03 7.93 10.73
C GLY A 233 -1.58 8.41 10.59
N ILE A 234 -1.30 9.67 10.94
CA ILE A 234 0.07 10.21 10.88
C ILE A 234 0.98 9.46 11.87
N VAL A 235 0.55 9.34 13.13
CA VAL A 235 1.34 8.65 14.15
C VAL A 235 1.51 7.17 13.78
N GLY A 236 0.48 6.52 13.27
CA GLY A 236 0.53 5.13 12.83
C GLY A 236 1.49 4.91 11.67
N PHE A 237 1.46 5.81 10.68
CA PHE A 237 2.37 5.76 9.53
C PHE A 237 3.83 5.91 9.98
N VAL A 238 4.14 6.94 10.76
CA VAL A 238 5.51 7.17 11.28
C VAL A 238 5.96 6.02 12.16
N LEU A 239 5.12 5.56 13.10
CA LEU A 239 5.48 4.45 13.98
C LEU A 239 5.71 3.15 13.20
N TRP A 240 4.93 2.90 12.15
CA TRP A 240 5.12 1.69 11.34
C TRP A 240 6.36 1.79 10.45
N MET A 241 6.50 2.86 9.67
CA MET A 241 7.56 2.98 8.67
C MET A 241 8.95 3.20 9.31
N ASP A 242 9.05 3.98 10.38
CA ASP A 242 10.34 4.40 10.93
C ASP A 242 10.79 3.59 12.14
N VAL A 243 9.88 2.90 12.84
CA VAL A 243 10.17 2.27 14.13
C VAL A 243 9.81 0.79 14.15
N LEU A 244 8.53 0.45 14.12
CA LEU A 244 8.07 -0.91 14.37
C LEU A 244 8.26 -1.83 13.17
N GLY A 245 7.99 -1.34 11.97
CA GLY A 245 8.15 -2.08 10.72
C GLY A 245 9.56 -2.64 10.56
N PRO A 246 10.59 -1.78 10.53
CA PRO A 246 11.99 -2.21 10.37
C PRO A 246 12.49 -3.14 11.49
N ILE A 247 11.89 -3.10 12.68
CA ILE A 247 12.24 -3.98 13.79
C ILE A 247 11.59 -5.37 13.64
N LEU A 248 10.35 -5.42 13.16
CA LEU A 248 9.55 -6.64 13.10
C LEU A 248 9.74 -7.42 11.81
N LEU A 249 9.98 -6.72 10.69
CA LEU A 249 10.16 -7.29 9.37
C LEU A 249 11.44 -6.69 8.76
N PRO A 250 12.36 -7.55 8.28
CA PRO A 250 13.64 -7.13 7.70
C PRO A 250 13.47 -6.35 6.40
#